data_AF-Q0AQZ5-F1
#
_entry.id   AF-Q0AQZ5-F1
#
_cell.length_a   1.000
_cell.length_b   1.000
_cell.length_c   1.000
_cell.angle_alpha   90.00
_cell.angle_beta   90.00
_cell.angle_gamma   90.00
#
_symmetry.space_group_name_H-M   'P 1'
#
loop_
_entity.id
_entity.type
_entity.pdbx_description
1 polymer ?
#
loop_
_entity_poly.entity_id
_entity_poly.type
_entity_poly.pdbx_seq_one_letter_code
_entity_poly.pdbx_strand_id
1 'polypeptide(L)' 'MSRQSKRTPKPAKACAACGRPFEWRRKWALVWDEVKYCSQRCRRAR' A
#
# COMPACT_ATOMS: atom_id res chain seq x y z
N MET A 1 -1.20 -32.15 -2.34
CA MET A 1 -2.12 -31.01 -2.20
C MET A 1 -1.37 -29.86 -1.53
N SER A 2 -0.99 -28.86 -2.31
CA SER A 2 -0.07 -27.78 -1.91
C SER A 2 -0.62 -26.98 -0.74
N ARG A 3 0.12 -26.93 0.37
CA ARG A 3 -0.22 -26.13 1.56
C ARG A 3 -0.16 -24.64 1.17
N GLN A 4 -1.31 -24.07 0.84
CA GLN A 4 -1.48 -22.64 0.63
C GLN A 4 -1.06 -21.93 1.92
N SER A 5 0.14 -21.38 1.93
CA SER A 5 0.63 -20.59 3.05
C SER A 5 -0.27 -19.36 3.15
N LYS A 6 -1.07 -19.27 4.21
CA LYS A 6 -1.81 -18.07 4.59
C LYS A 6 -0.80 -16.98 4.93
N ARG A 7 -0.25 -16.32 3.91
CA ARG A 7 0.54 -15.11 4.08
C ARG A 7 -0.45 -14.07 4.59
N THR A 8 -0.34 -13.72 5.87
CA THR A 8 -1.09 -12.62 6.46
C THR A 8 -1.02 -11.43 5.51
N PRO A 9 -2.14 -10.99 4.91
CA PRO A 9 -2.09 -9.85 4.03
C PRO A 9 -1.63 -8.68 4.89
N LYS A 10 -0.45 -8.14 4.58
CA LYS A 10 0.00 -6.89 5.18
C LYS A 10 -1.09 -5.85 4.94
N PRO A 11 -1.23 -4.84 5.82
CA PRO A 11 -2.17 -3.76 5.57
C PRO A 11 -1.90 -3.16 4.18
N ALA A 12 -2.82 -3.42 3.26
CA ALA A 12 -2.80 -2.91 1.91
C ALA A 12 -3.78 -1.75 1.87
N LYS A 13 -3.30 -0.56 1.50
CA LYS A 13 -4.15 0.61 1.29
C LYS A 13 -4.41 0.79 -0.19
N ALA A 14 -5.57 1.33 -0.55
CA ALA A 14 -5.88 1.70 -1.92
C ALA A 14 -5.29 3.09 -2.23
N CYS A 15 -4.67 3.25 -3.40
CA CYS A 15 -4.18 4.56 -3.84
C CYS A 15 -5.35 5.46 -4.25
N ALA A 16 -5.48 6.65 -3.65
CA ALA A 16 -6.55 7.60 -3.98
C ALA A 16 -6.46 8.18 -5.41
N ALA A 17 -5.30 8.09 -6.08
CA ALA A 17 -5.12 8.58 -7.45
C ALA A 17 -5.33 7.51 -8.53
N CYS A 18 -4.89 6.27 -8.29
CA CYS A 18 -4.92 5.21 -9.30
C CYS A 18 -5.71 3.96 -8.89
N GLY A 19 -6.30 3.93 -7.69
CA GLY A 19 -7.09 2.81 -7.17
C GLY A 19 -6.28 1.54 -6.86
N ARG A 20 -4.99 1.49 -7.21
CA ARG A 20 -4.19 0.28 -7.03
C ARG A 20 -3.93 -0.01 -5.55
N PRO A 21 -4.12 -1.26 -5.09
CA PRO A 21 -3.72 -1.66 -3.75
C PRO A 21 -2.20 -1.60 -3.65
N PHE A 22 -1.70 -1.03 -2.57
CA PHE A 22 -0.27 -0.97 -2.29
C PHE A 22 0.01 -1.43 -0.86
N GLU A 23 1.05 -2.24 -0.72
CA GLU A 23 1.44 -2.80 0.57
C GLU A 23 2.18 -1.78 1.43
N TRP A 24 2.07 -1.96 2.74
CA TRP A 24 2.91 -1.25 3.70
C TRP A 24 4.40 -1.38 3.40
N ARG A 25 5.12 -0.26 3.48
CA ARG A 25 6.57 -0.17 3.33
C ARG A 25 7.18 0.43 4.60
N ARG A 26 8.35 -0.06 5.01
CA ARG A 26 9.09 0.47 6.18
C ARG A 26 9.31 1.98 6.14
N LYS A 27 9.55 2.55 4.95
CA LYS A 27 9.70 4.01 4.74
C LYS A 27 8.47 4.83 5.15
N TRP A 28 7.32 4.18 5.31
CA TRP A 28 6.08 4.82 5.70
C TRP A 28 5.71 4.57 7.16
N ALA A 29 6.58 3.94 7.97
CA ALA A 29 6.25 3.63 9.36
C ALA A 29 5.71 4.84 10.15
N LEU A 30 6.27 6.04 9.92
CA LEU A 30 5.87 7.28 10.61
C LEU A 30 4.69 8.00 9.97
N VAL A 31 4.48 7.82 8.66
CA VAL A 31 3.51 8.59 7.85
C VAL A 31 2.41 7.71 7.27
N TRP A 32 2.32 6.45 7.70
CA TRP A 32 1.44 5.46 7.07
C TRP A 32 -0.01 5.90 7.09
N ASP A 33 -0.43 6.58 8.16
CA ASP A 33 -1.79 7.11 8.28
C ASP A 33 -2.10 8.16 7.20
N GLU A 34 -1.16 9.08 6.95
CA GLU A 34 -1.27 10.12 5.92
C GLU A 34 -1.03 9.63 4.49
N VAL A 35 -0.37 8.48 4.30
CA VAL A 35 -0.07 7.93 2.98
C VAL A 35 -1.34 7.37 2.32
N LYS A 36 -1.89 8.17 1.41
CA LYS A 36 -3.04 7.82 0.54
C LYS A 36 -2.63 7.43 -0.88
N TYR A 37 -1.34 7.51 -1.23
CA TYR A 37 -0.87 7.32 -2.60
C TYR A 37 0.25 6.28 -2.67
N CYS A 38 0.21 5.42 -3.69
CA CYS A 38 1.21 4.36 -3.89
C CYS A 38 2.61 4.89 -4.27
N SER A 39 2.69 6.11 -4.80
CA SER A 39 3.93 6.72 -5.28
C SER A 39 3.89 8.24 -5.18
N GLN A 40 5.07 8.87 -5.20
CA GLN A 40 5.17 10.33 -5.27
C GLN A 40 4.56 10.88 -6.57
N ARG A 41 4.61 10.12 -7.67
CA ARG A 41 3.96 10.50 -8.92
C ARG A 41 2.44 10.63 -8.72
N CYS A 42 1.80 9.65 -8.10
CA CYS A 42 0.37 9.70 -7.78
C CYS A 42 0.02 10.82 -6.78
N ARG A 43 0.93 11.15 -5.85
CA ARG A 43 0.75 12.30 -4.95
C ARG A 43 0.81 13.65 -5.70
N ARG A 44 1.71 13.79 -6.68
CA ARG A 44 1.91 15.01 -7.47
C ARG A 44 0.92 15.18 -8.63
N ALA A 45 0.24 14.11 -9.03
CA ALA A 45 -0.69 14.10 -10.17
C ALA A 45 -2.14 14.43 -9.78
N ARG A 46 -2.41 14.77 -8.51
CA ARG A 46 -3.71 15.24 -8.03
C ARG A 46 -3.76 16.77 -8.07
#